data_AF-A0A0F9GVF5-F1
#
_entry.id   AF-A0A0F9GVF5-F1
#
_cell.length_a   1.000
_cell.length_b   1.000
_cell.length_c   1.000
_cell.angle_alpha   90.00
_cell.angle_beta   90.00
_cell.angle_gamma   90.00
#
_symmetry.space_group_name_H-M   'P 1'
#
loop_
_entity.id
_entity.type
_entity.pdbx_description
1 polymer ?
#
loop_
_entity_poly.entity_id
_entity_poly.type
_entity_poly.pdbx_seq_one_letter_code
_entity_poly.pdbx_strand_id
1 'polypeptide(L)'
;MPTDRTNRFGDLCRTALLDETAPILELLRQDVLWRDNLPSARCHALQAIYPLAYLHKTRFAGNAYYRSADVLDAITEVGDFLCACTRPGRSGAYAASAHSLLATLDWAILFWLDGYGLIRGALDAPRRRRWEAALSGVLSGYERRLRGFMDQERFNSSSFGTSPNHAMSYATDLLVAGIVLKSPSWLRLAEAFAERFVQCQRPAGYWAEGHGPVGGYQAVSMAGVARFNAMRPKAIYREALARALDYHETISYPDHTFVALIDKRQRYAGRPNIHGLYGFSFIPRGRALAMATLQAAMKRPGQAKASHLPRMLENCVYFKPGPIPRFRPWRGQRMLEDHSCFVREGPWQYNLSVNPVVVNPRSPFRLDCQSLFSVWHESVGLIVSGAQDKNRTRHNTFCTKGGAGLGILHGGRIGNLCEPRYLEAFHSSNITGRIEI
;
A
#
# COMPACT_ATOMS: atom_id res chain seq x y z
N MET A 1 -35.73 14.39 7.91
CA MET A 1 -35.23 14.04 6.56
C MET A 1 -34.11 13.01 6.72
N PRO A 2 -34.18 11.83 6.09
CA PRO A 2 -33.07 10.89 6.17
C PRO A 2 -31.92 11.47 5.36
N THR A 3 -30.86 11.92 6.04
CA THR A 3 -29.60 12.29 5.41
C THR A 3 -29.12 11.09 4.59
N ASP A 4 -29.10 11.24 3.28
CA ASP A 4 -28.68 10.21 2.36
C ASP A 4 -27.26 9.74 2.73
N ARG A 5 -27.16 8.52 3.30
CA ARG A 5 -25.89 7.97 3.77
C ARG A 5 -24.92 7.69 2.62
N THR A 6 -25.33 7.86 1.36
CA THR A 6 -24.55 7.52 0.16
C THR A 6 -23.34 8.43 -0.07
N ASN A 7 -23.36 9.71 0.35
CA ASN A 7 -22.22 10.62 0.16
C ASN A 7 -21.30 10.78 1.40
N ARG A 8 -21.60 10.12 2.53
CA ARG A 8 -20.83 10.27 3.78
C ARG A 8 -19.35 9.90 3.64
N PHE A 9 -19.02 8.96 2.75
CA PHE A 9 -17.62 8.54 2.51
C PHE A 9 -16.83 9.65 1.82
N GLY A 10 -17.39 10.21 0.75
CA GLY A 10 -16.77 11.31 0.02
C GLY A 10 -16.59 12.55 0.89
N ASP A 11 -17.60 12.89 1.71
CA ASP A 11 -17.51 14.03 2.62
C ASP A 11 -16.41 13.84 3.67
N LEU A 12 -16.30 12.64 4.26
CA LEU A 12 -15.22 12.32 5.20
C LEU A 12 -13.83 12.44 4.56
N CYS A 13 -13.66 11.95 3.32
CA CYS A 13 -12.41 12.12 2.59
C CYS A 13 -12.11 13.60 2.31
N ARG A 14 -13.11 14.39 1.89
CA ARG A 14 -12.91 15.82 1.60
C ARG A 14 -12.53 16.61 2.84
N THR A 15 -13.18 16.36 3.98
CA THR A 15 -12.81 16.99 5.26
C THR A 15 -11.36 16.66 5.61
N ALA A 16 -10.98 15.37 5.57
CA ALA A 16 -9.61 14.96 5.86
C ALA A 16 -8.58 15.57 4.89
N LEU A 17 -8.95 15.76 3.61
CA LEU A 17 -8.08 16.45 2.64
C LEU A 17 -7.89 17.92 3.01
N LEU A 18 -8.96 18.63 3.39
CA LEU A 18 -8.89 20.05 3.76
C LEU A 18 -8.03 20.25 5.02
N ASP A 19 -8.24 19.43 6.05
CA ASP A 19 -7.53 19.53 7.35
C ASP A 19 -6.00 19.38 7.19
N GLU A 20 -5.58 18.54 6.24
CA GLU A 20 -4.17 18.22 5.99
C GLU A 20 -3.53 19.12 4.91
N THR A 21 -4.30 19.98 4.23
CA THR A 21 -3.77 20.79 3.12
C THR A 21 -2.83 21.91 3.59
N ALA A 22 -3.21 22.67 4.62
CA ALA A 22 -2.39 23.77 5.12
C ALA A 22 -0.99 23.31 5.61
N PRO A 23 -0.86 22.23 6.42
CA PRO A 23 0.45 21.69 6.80
C PRO A 23 1.33 21.30 5.60
N ILE A 24 0.75 20.81 4.51
CA ILE A 24 1.50 20.42 3.31
C ILE A 24 1.98 21.64 2.53
N LEU A 25 1.12 22.65 2.35
CA LEU A 25 1.53 23.88 1.70
C LEU A 25 2.69 24.54 2.46
N GLU A 26 2.62 24.53 3.79
CA GLU A 26 3.70 25.02 4.64
C GLU A 26 4.97 24.18 4.50
N LEU A 27 4.84 22.85 4.45
CA LEU A 27 5.96 21.97 4.18
C LEU A 27 6.60 22.28 2.82
N LEU A 28 5.81 22.42 1.75
CA LEU A 28 6.27 22.68 0.37
C LEU A 28 7.03 24.01 0.23
N ARG A 29 6.71 25.02 1.04
CA ARG A 29 7.40 26.32 1.07
C ARG A 29 8.80 26.27 1.69
N GLN A 30 9.17 25.18 2.36
CA GLN A 30 10.49 25.08 2.98
C GLN A 30 11.56 24.77 1.93
N ASP A 31 12.52 25.68 1.74
CA ASP A 31 13.65 25.58 0.79
C ASP A 31 14.41 24.25 0.83
N VAL A 32 14.43 23.59 1.99
CA VAL A 32 15.12 22.32 2.19
C VAL A 32 14.49 21.17 1.38
N LEU A 33 13.28 21.34 0.84
CA LEU A 33 12.66 20.36 -0.04
C LEU A 33 13.20 20.37 -1.47
N TRP A 34 13.90 21.42 -1.90
CA TRP A 34 14.30 21.56 -3.30
C TRP A 34 15.77 21.18 -3.55
N ARG A 35 16.43 20.56 -2.54
CA ARG A 35 17.84 20.15 -2.60
C ARG A 35 17.99 18.74 -3.17
N ASP A 36 19.07 18.50 -3.92
CA ASP A 36 19.37 17.24 -4.62
C ASP A 36 19.47 15.99 -3.71
N ASN A 37 19.60 16.17 -2.39
CA ASN A 37 19.71 15.10 -1.38
C ASN A 37 18.49 15.04 -0.44
N LEU A 38 17.28 15.06 -0.99
CA LEU A 38 16.05 14.87 -0.22
C LEU A 38 16.03 13.53 0.55
N PRO A 39 15.81 13.54 1.88
CA PRO A 39 15.47 12.34 2.61
C PRO A 39 14.18 11.70 2.06
N SER A 40 14.15 10.37 1.93
CA SER A 40 12.99 9.62 1.38
C SER A 40 11.62 9.99 1.95
N ALA A 41 11.54 10.38 3.22
CA ALA A 41 10.31 10.83 3.87
C ALA A 41 9.73 12.11 3.25
N ARG A 42 10.57 12.97 2.69
CA ARG A 42 10.18 14.26 2.07
C ARG A 42 9.79 14.11 0.60
N CYS A 43 10.28 13.08 -0.10
CA CYS A 43 9.84 12.74 -1.45
C CYS A 43 8.35 12.38 -1.53
N HIS A 44 7.76 11.92 -0.42
CA HIS A 44 6.32 11.68 -0.33
C HIS A 44 5.48 12.95 -0.43
N ALA A 45 6.04 14.12 -0.11
CA ALA A 45 5.33 15.41 -0.25
C ALA A 45 5.09 15.76 -1.73
N LEU A 46 5.93 15.29 -2.65
CA LEU A 46 5.75 15.51 -4.09
C LEU A 46 4.46 14.87 -4.63
N GLN A 47 3.93 13.86 -3.94
CA GLN A 47 2.65 13.23 -4.29
C GLN A 47 1.44 14.15 -4.01
N ALA A 48 1.63 15.23 -3.24
CA ALA A 48 0.60 16.22 -2.95
C ALA A 48 0.15 17.02 -4.18
N ILE A 49 0.90 16.97 -5.28
CA ILE A 49 0.51 17.59 -6.55
C ILE A 49 -0.92 17.20 -6.99
N TYR A 50 -1.33 15.95 -6.76
CA TYR A 50 -2.68 15.49 -7.09
C TYR A 50 -3.77 16.10 -6.19
N PRO A 51 -3.71 15.97 -4.84
CA PRO A 51 -4.71 16.60 -3.98
C PRO A 51 -4.77 18.12 -4.11
N LEU A 52 -3.64 18.80 -4.28
CA LEU A 52 -3.63 20.25 -4.54
C LEU A 52 -4.33 20.58 -5.87
N ALA A 53 -4.03 19.84 -6.94
CA ALA A 53 -4.68 20.02 -8.23
C ALA A 53 -6.20 19.79 -8.16
N TYR A 54 -6.65 18.79 -7.41
CA TYR A 54 -8.07 18.53 -7.18
C TYR A 54 -8.76 19.67 -6.43
N LEU A 55 -8.15 20.16 -5.34
CA LEU A 55 -8.68 21.26 -4.54
C LEU A 55 -8.73 22.56 -5.33
N HIS A 56 -7.69 22.87 -6.12
CA HIS A 56 -7.69 24.02 -7.01
C HIS A 56 -8.78 23.93 -8.08
N LYS A 57 -9.04 22.74 -8.64
CA LYS A 57 -9.95 22.55 -9.78
C LYS A 57 -11.42 22.34 -9.40
N THR A 58 -11.72 21.90 -8.18
CA THR A 58 -13.06 21.38 -7.82
C THR A 58 -13.77 22.30 -6.83
N ARG A 59 -14.97 22.78 -7.18
CA ARG A 59 -15.80 23.58 -6.27
C ARG A 59 -16.63 22.66 -5.38
N PHE A 60 -16.51 22.80 -4.06
CA PHE A 60 -17.40 22.17 -3.08
C PHE A 60 -17.42 22.99 -1.77
N ALA A 61 -18.41 22.74 -0.91
CA ALA A 61 -18.57 23.46 0.35
C ALA A 61 -17.32 23.34 1.25
N GLY A 62 -16.85 24.47 1.79
CA GLY A 62 -15.66 24.51 2.65
C GLY A 62 -14.31 24.49 1.91
N ASN A 63 -14.28 24.30 0.58
CA ASN A 63 -13.03 24.34 -0.17
C ASN A 63 -12.55 25.77 -0.42
N ALA A 64 -11.75 26.31 0.49
CA ALA A 64 -11.12 27.62 0.36
C ALA A 64 -10.04 27.68 -0.74
N TYR A 65 -9.60 26.53 -1.26
CA TYR A 65 -8.50 26.44 -2.23
C TYR A 65 -8.96 26.46 -3.69
N TYR A 66 -10.28 26.49 -3.94
CA TYR A 66 -10.83 26.52 -5.30
C TYR A 66 -10.34 27.75 -6.07
N ARG A 67 -9.64 27.52 -7.19
CA ARG A 67 -8.98 28.56 -8.01
C ARG A 67 -7.96 29.44 -7.26
N SER A 68 -7.42 28.99 -6.13
CA SER A 68 -6.37 29.70 -5.40
C SER A 68 -5.09 29.78 -6.25
N ALA A 69 -4.53 31.00 -6.38
CA ALA A 69 -3.27 31.25 -7.06
C ALA A 69 -2.10 30.59 -6.32
N ASP A 70 -2.01 30.78 -5.00
CA ASP A 70 -0.98 30.16 -4.14
C ASP A 70 -0.92 28.63 -4.30
N VAL A 71 -2.09 27.98 -4.43
CA VAL A 71 -2.14 26.52 -4.65
C VAL A 71 -1.68 26.15 -6.05
N LEU A 72 -2.01 26.96 -7.07
CA LEU A 72 -1.52 26.74 -8.42
C LEU A 72 0.00 26.90 -8.50
N ASP A 73 0.56 27.91 -7.83
CA ASP A 73 2.00 28.15 -7.76
C ASP A 73 2.69 26.93 -7.14
N ALA A 74 2.23 26.45 -5.98
CA ALA A 74 2.77 25.25 -5.34
C ALA A 74 2.68 24.00 -6.25
N ILE A 75 1.58 23.82 -6.99
CA ILE A 75 1.44 22.73 -7.97
C ILE A 75 2.51 22.87 -9.06
N THR A 76 2.72 24.08 -9.59
CA THR A 76 3.70 24.31 -10.66
C THR A 76 5.13 24.14 -10.18
N GLU A 77 5.47 24.56 -8.96
CA GLU A 77 6.79 24.34 -8.37
C GLU A 77 7.09 22.85 -8.21
N VAL A 78 6.16 22.09 -7.63
CA VAL A 78 6.32 20.62 -7.48
C VAL A 78 6.51 19.95 -8.83
N GLY A 79 5.71 20.30 -9.83
CA GLY A 79 5.84 19.68 -11.15
C GLY A 79 7.09 20.10 -11.93
N ASP A 80 7.52 21.36 -11.82
CA ASP A 80 8.79 21.84 -12.40
C ASP A 80 9.99 21.15 -11.73
N PHE A 81 9.94 20.89 -10.42
CA PHE A 81 10.94 20.10 -9.71
C PHE A 81 10.94 18.64 -10.17
N LEU A 82 9.78 17.99 -10.26
CA LEU A 82 9.66 16.63 -10.78
C LEU A 82 10.27 16.52 -12.18
N CYS A 83 9.99 17.49 -13.06
CA CYS A 83 10.63 17.63 -14.37
C CYS A 83 12.15 17.67 -14.30
N ALA A 84 12.71 18.50 -13.41
CA ALA A 84 14.15 18.65 -13.25
C ALA A 84 14.83 17.36 -12.76
N CYS A 85 14.14 16.56 -11.93
CA CYS A 85 14.62 15.27 -11.46
C CYS A 85 14.54 14.17 -12.54
N THR A 86 13.57 14.24 -13.45
CA THR A 86 13.36 13.25 -14.51
C THR A 86 14.04 13.64 -15.82
N ARG A 87 15.39 13.64 -15.85
CA ARG A 87 16.15 13.90 -17.10
C ARG A 87 16.27 12.64 -17.99
N PRO A 88 16.28 12.79 -19.33
CA PRO A 88 16.52 11.68 -20.27
C PRO A 88 17.83 10.94 -19.93
N GLY A 89 17.79 9.61 -19.90
CA GLY A 89 18.94 8.76 -19.57
C GLY A 89 19.09 8.38 -18.09
N ARG A 90 18.38 9.05 -17.16
CA ARG A 90 18.27 8.63 -15.74
C ARG A 90 16.98 7.86 -15.46
N SER A 91 16.53 7.03 -16.39
CA SER A 91 15.36 6.17 -16.17
C SER A 91 15.66 5.11 -15.10
N GLY A 92 15.37 5.46 -13.84
CA GLY A 92 14.88 4.56 -12.80
C GLY A 92 15.63 3.25 -12.60
N ALA A 93 16.95 3.20 -12.77
CA ALA A 93 17.70 2.08 -12.23
C ALA A 93 17.46 2.10 -10.72
N TYR A 94 16.72 1.10 -10.24
CA TYR A 94 16.59 0.78 -8.83
C TYR A 94 17.98 0.28 -8.41
N ALA A 95 18.93 1.21 -8.25
CA ALA A 95 20.21 0.87 -7.68
C ALA A 95 19.89 0.30 -6.30
N ALA A 96 20.42 -0.89 -6.01
CA ALA A 96 20.16 -1.62 -4.78
C ALA A 96 20.57 -0.85 -3.50
N SER A 97 21.09 0.37 -3.63
CA SER A 97 21.07 1.37 -2.56
C SER A 97 19.64 1.88 -2.37
N ALA A 98 18.95 1.23 -1.43
CA ALA A 98 17.82 1.85 -0.74
C ALA A 98 18.18 3.31 -0.40
N HIS A 99 17.22 4.23 -0.56
CA HIS A 99 17.29 5.66 -0.22
C HIS A 99 17.75 6.66 -1.31
N SER A 100 17.73 6.32 -2.60
CA SER A 100 17.86 7.37 -3.63
C SER A 100 16.53 8.08 -3.91
N LEU A 101 16.58 9.40 -4.15
CA LEU A 101 15.46 10.23 -4.62
C LEU A 101 14.71 9.57 -5.81
N LEU A 102 15.47 8.94 -6.71
CA LEU A 102 14.94 8.23 -7.88
C LEU A 102 14.03 7.03 -7.52
N ALA A 103 14.35 6.26 -6.48
CA ALA A 103 13.51 5.13 -6.04
C ALA A 103 12.17 5.59 -5.42
N THR A 104 12.12 6.81 -4.89
CA THR A 104 10.88 7.41 -4.36
C THR A 104 10.04 8.11 -5.42
N LEU A 105 10.63 8.56 -6.53
CA LEU A 105 9.91 9.22 -7.63
C LEU A 105 8.93 8.28 -8.32
N ASP A 106 9.21 6.97 -8.38
CA ASP A 106 8.30 5.95 -8.93
C ASP A 106 6.88 6.03 -8.31
N TRP A 107 6.75 6.49 -7.07
CA TRP A 107 5.45 6.63 -6.40
C TRP A 107 4.76 7.97 -6.66
N ALA A 108 5.49 8.97 -7.18
CA ALA A 108 4.97 10.29 -7.49
C ALA A 108 4.46 10.40 -8.93
N ILE A 109 4.94 9.56 -9.86
CA ILE A 109 4.56 9.62 -11.28
C ILE A 109 3.04 9.50 -11.48
N LEU A 110 2.39 8.51 -10.84
CA LEU A 110 0.94 8.35 -10.90
C LEU A 110 0.18 9.64 -10.55
N PHE A 111 0.58 10.25 -9.42
CA PHE A 111 -0.09 11.43 -8.89
C PHE A 111 0.28 12.69 -9.65
N TRP A 112 1.47 12.75 -10.22
CA TRP A 112 1.83 13.80 -11.16
C TRP A 112 0.98 13.72 -12.44
N LEU A 113 0.76 12.53 -12.99
CA LEU A 113 -0.14 12.32 -14.14
C LEU A 113 -1.58 12.75 -13.83
N ASP A 114 -2.10 12.34 -12.67
CA ASP A 114 -3.44 12.71 -12.23
C ASP A 114 -3.58 14.22 -12.02
N GLY A 115 -2.63 14.83 -11.32
CA GLY A 115 -2.56 16.27 -11.12
C GLY A 115 -2.47 17.03 -12.45
N TYR A 116 -1.56 16.62 -13.33
CA TYR A 116 -1.40 17.18 -14.68
C TYR A 116 -2.70 17.09 -15.48
N GLY A 117 -3.39 15.95 -15.45
CA GLY A 117 -4.69 15.78 -16.12
C GLY A 117 -5.73 16.82 -15.71
N LEU A 118 -5.74 17.23 -14.43
CA LEU A 118 -6.66 18.24 -13.89
C LEU A 118 -6.28 19.69 -14.24
N ILE A 119 -4.97 20.00 -14.24
CA ILE A 119 -4.46 21.39 -14.32
C ILE A 119 -3.78 21.74 -15.63
N ARG A 120 -3.62 20.80 -16.59
CA ARG A 120 -2.94 21.07 -17.89
C ARG A 120 -3.50 22.27 -18.67
N GLY A 121 -4.77 22.62 -18.47
CA GLY A 121 -5.41 23.78 -19.10
C GLY A 121 -5.10 25.12 -18.42
N ALA A 122 -4.55 25.09 -17.20
CA ALA A 122 -4.08 26.25 -16.45
C ALA A 122 -2.57 26.51 -16.61
N LEU A 123 -1.84 25.59 -17.25
CA LEU A 123 -0.41 25.75 -17.53
C LEU A 123 -0.16 26.50 -18.83
N ASP A 124 0.88 27.34 -18.84
CA ASP A 124 1.40 27.90 -20.09
C ASP A 124 1.94 26.79 -21.02
N ALA A 125 1.97 27.10 -22.32
CA ALA A 125 2.38 26.13 -23.34
C ALA A 125 3.84 25.65 -23.19
N PRO A 126 4.84 26.49 -22.86
CA PRO A 126 6.19 26.04 -22.56
C PRO A 126 6.27 25.00 -21.43
N ARG A 127 5.66 25.28 -20.28
CA ARG A 127 5.65 24.40 -19.11
C ARG A 127 4.94 23.08 -19.43
N ARG A 128 3.77 23.17 -20.09
CA ARG A 128 3.04 21.99 -20.55
C ARG A 128 3.92 21.06 -21.39
N ARG A 129 4.62 21.59 -22.40
CA ARG A 129 5.52 20.80 -23.25
C ARG A 129 6.67 20.16 -22.46
N ARG A 130 7.27 20.88 -21.51
CA ARG A 130 8.35 20.34 -20.66
C ARG A 130 7.85 19.17 -19.80
N TRP A 131 6.67 19.32 -19.19
CA TRP A 131 6.07 18.26 -18.35
C TRP A 131 5.70 17.03 -19.16
N GLU A 132 5.07 17.21 -20.33
CA GLU A 132 4.73 16.11 -21.23
C GLU A 132 5.98 15.36 -21.69
N ALA A 133 7.07 16.06 -22.04
CA ALA A 133 8.33 15.44 -22.43
C ALA A 133 8.97 14.64 -21.29
N ALA A 134 9.00 15.21 -20.07
CA ALA A 134 9.54 14.57 -18.88
C ALA A 134 8.76 13.30 -18.50
N LEU A 135 7.42 13.40 -18.40
CA LEU A 135 6.53 12.27 -18.14
C LEU A 135 6.73 11.17 -19.19
N SER A 136 6.72 11.53 -20.48
CA SER A 136 6.89 10.57 -21.57
C SER A 136 8.24 9.84 -21.51
N GLY A 137 9.31 10.54 -21.13
CA GLY A 137 10.63 9.94 -20.95
C GLY A 137 10.65 8.86 -19.87
N VAL A 138 10.04 9.12 -18.70
CA VAL A 138 9.95 8.14 -17.61
C VAL A 138 9.07 6.96 -18.00
N LEU A 139 7.89 7.24 -18.55
CA LEU A 139 6.89 6.23 -18.93
C LEU A 139 7.40 5.31 -20.04
N SER A 140 8.23 5.81 -20.96
CA SER A 140 8.89 4.96 -21.96
C SER A 140 9.81 3.91 -21.30
N GLY A 141 10.40 4.22 -20.14
CA GLY A 141 11.14 3.24 -19.33
C GLY A 141 10.23 2.17 -18.72
N TYR A 142 9.06 2.56 -18.23
CA TYR A 142 8.06 1.63 -17.71
C TYR A 142 7.47 0.74 -18.80
N GLU A 143 7.20 1.29 -19.99
CA GLU A 143 6.81 0.51 -21.16
C GLU A 143 7.82 -0.60 -21.46
N ARG A 144 9.12 -0.28 -21.54
CA ARG A 144 10.17 -1.29 -21.78
C ARG A 144 10.16 -2.39 -20.71
N ARG A 145 9.98 -2.02 -19.43
CA ARG A 145 9.89 -3.00 -18.34
C ARG A 145 8.68 -3.91 -18.47
N LEU A 146 7.50 -3.36 -18.70
CA LEU A 146 6.28 -4.15 -18.83
C LEU A 146 6.36 -5.09 -20.03
N ARG A 147 6.90 -4.65 -21.17
CA ARG A 147 7.16 -5.53 -22.32
C ARG A 147 8.08 -6.69 -21.92
N GLY A 148 9.21 -6.38 -21.28
CA GLY A 148 10.12 -7.41 -20.78
C GLY A 148 9.51 -8.36 -19.75
N PHE A 149 8.49 -7.95 -18.99
CA PHE A 149 7.73 -8.85 -18.10
C PHE A 149 6.74 -9.72 -18.88
N MET A 150 6.09 -9.15 -19.89
CA MET A 150 5.13 -9.87 -20.73
C MET A 150 5.79 -10.97 -21.55
N ASP A 151 7.07 -10.83 -21.90
CA ASP A 151 7.83 -11.84 -22.66
C ASP A 151 8.24 -13.05 -21.80
N GLN A 152 8.12 -12.97 -20.47
CA GLN A 152 8.52 -14.07 -19.59
C GLN A 152 7.45 -15.14 -19.52
N GLU A 153 7.84 -16.41 -19.51
CA GLU A 153 6.93 -17.53 -19.29
C GLU A 153 6.35 -17.50 -17.86
N ARG A 154 7.24 -17.38 -16.86
CA ARG A 154 6.85 -17.21 -15.45
C ARG A 154 6.41 -15.77 -15.22
N PHE A 155 5.22 -15.58 -14.65
CA PHE A 155 4.67 -14.26 -14.34
C PHE A 155 4.36 -14.14 -12.85
N ASN A 156 5.36 -13.80 -12.04
CA ASN A 156 5.23 -13.71 -10.59
C ASN A 156 6.31 -12.79 -10.00
N SER A 157 6.32 -12.61 -8.68
CA SER A 157 7.29 -11.75 -8.00
C SER A 157 8.76 -12.06 -8.32
N SER A 158 9.11 -13.31 -8.63
CA SER A 158 10.50 -13.66 -8.95
C SER A 158 10.88 -13.27 -10.38
N SER A 159 9.90 -13.13 -11.26
CA SER A 159 10.09 -12.88 -12.68
C SER A 159 10.17 -11.37 -13.01
N PHE A 160 9.49 -10.53 -12.22
CA PHE A 160 9.51 -9.08 -12.42
C PHE A 160 10.84 -8.39 -12.09
N GLY A 161 11.79 -9.04 -11.41
CA GLY A 161 13.01 -8.39 -10.92
C GLY A 161 12.75 -7.23 -9.93
N THR A 162 11.50 -7.07 -9.50
CA THR A 162 10.98 -6.11 -8.51
C THR A 162 9.77 -6.75 -7.82
N SER A 163 9.20 -6.10 -6.80
CA SER A 163 8.00 -6.62 -6.16
C SER A 163 6.73 -6.36 -7.01
N PRO A 164 5.71 -7.24 -6.92
CA PRO A 164 4.44 -7.12 -7.65
C PRO A 164 3.77 -5.74 -7.53
N ASN A 165 3.90 -5.06 -6.39
CA ASN A 165 3.35 -3.72 -6.22
C ASN A 165 3.98 -2.70 -7.20
N HIS A 166 5.29 -2.76 -7.45
CA HIS A 166 5.94 -1.87 -8.41
C HIS A 166 5.55 -2.22 -9.85
N ALA A 167 5.52 -3.52 -10.19
CA ALA A 167 5.11 -3.97 -11.52
C ALA A 167 3.68 -3.51 -11.85
N MET A 168 2.75 -3.63 -10.89
CA MET A 168 1.38 -3.13 -11.03
C MET A 168 1.30 -1.59 -11.06
N SER A 169 2.15 -0.88 -10.30
CA SER A 169 2.24 0.59 -10.38
C SER A 169 2.64 1.04 -11.79
N TYR A 170 3.66 0.41 -12.41
CA TYR A 170 4.07 0.76 -13.78
C TYR A 170 2.93 0.62 -14.80
N ALA A 171 2.13 -0.45 -14.68
CA ALA A 171 0.95 -0.62 -15.52
C ALA A 171 -0.14 0.43 -15.24
N THR A 172 -0.31 0.81 -13.98
CA THR A 172 -1.27 1.85 -13.58
C THR A 172 -0.85 3.23 -14.12
N ASP A 173 0.44 3.54 -14.10
CA ASP A 173 0.99 4.77 -14.65
C ASP A 173 0.78 4.85 -16.16
N LEU A 174 1.03 3.74 -16.89
CA LEU A 174 0.76 3.67 -18.33
C LEU A 174 -0.73 3.73 -18.66
N LEU A 175 -1.62 3.19 -17.81
CA LEU A 175 -3.07 3.33 -17.96
C LEU A 175 -3.47 4.82 -17.90
N VAL A 176 -3.04 5.53 -16.86
CA VAL A 176 -3.38 6.95 -16.68
C VAL A 176 -2.73 7.79 -17.77
N ALA A 177 -1.46 7.54 -18.10
CA ALA A 177 -0.76 8.23 -19.18
C ALA A 177 -1.41 8.00 -20.55
N GLY A 178 -1.81 6.77 -20.85
CA GLY A 178 -2.51 6.43 -22.10
C GLY A 178 -3.78 7.26 -22.28
N ILE A 179 -4.45 7.63 -21.19
CA ILE A 179 -5.65 8.48 -21.19
C ILE A 179 -5.27 9.97 -21.25
N VAL A 180 -4.40 10.43 -20.34
CA VAL A 180 -4.06 11.85 -20.17
C VAL A 180 -3.27 12.38 -21.37
N LEU A 181 -2.29 11.61 -21.84
CA LEU A 181 -1.41 11.92 -22.98
C LEU A 181 -1.92 11.33 -24.30
N LYS A 182 -3.10 10.68 -24.28
CA LYS A 182 -3.74 10.09 -25.46
C LYS A 182 -2.82 9.12 -26.23
N SER A 183 -2.20 8.17 -25.51
CA SER A 183 -1.35 7.12 -26.10
C SER A 183 -2.08 5.76 -26.09
N PRO A 184 -2.64 5.31 -27.23
CA PRO A 184 -3.35 4.03 -27.31
C PRO A 184 -2.43 2.81 -27.12
N SER A 185 -1.15 2.91 -27.48
CA SER A 185 -0.18 1.82 -27.32
C SER A 185 0.11 1.54 -25.84
N TRP A 186 0.32 2.59 -25.04
CA TRP A 186 0.49 2.46 -23.60
C TRP A 186 -0.76 1.92 -22.92
N LEU A 187 -1.94 2.42 -23.32
CA LEU A 187 -3.20 1.91 -22.78
C LEU A 187 -3.37 0.41 -23.04
N ARG A 188 -3.13 -0.06 -24.27
CA ARG A 188 -3.23 -1.49 -24.61
C ARG A 188 -2.23 -2.34 -23.83
N LEU A 189 -0.98 -1.91 -23.71
CA LEU A 189 0.04 -2.63 -22.95
C LEU A 189 -0.32 -2.72 -21.46
N ALA A 190 -0.78 -1.61 -20.89
CA ALA A 190 -1.21 -1.54 -19.50
C ALA A 190 -2.37 -2.49 -19.22
N GLU A 191 -3.38 -2.53 -20.11
CA GLU A 191 -4.50 -3.47 -20.01
C GLU A 191 -4.04 -4.92 -20.11
N ALA A 192 -3.26 -5.28 -21.15
CA ALA A 192 -2.76 -6.64 -21.32
C ALA A 192 -1.94 -7.12 -20.11
N PHE A 193 -1.10 -6.24 -19.54
CA PHE A 193 -0.36 -6.55 -18.33
C PHE A 193 -1.28 -6.76 -17.13
N ALA A 194 -2.24 -5.87 -16.89
CA ALA A 194 -3.15 -5.95 -15.75
C ALA A 194 -4.01 -7.22 -15.78
N GLU A 195 -4.48 -7.63 -16.96
CA GLU A 195 -5.22 -8.88 -17.15
C GLU A 195 -4.39 -10.09 -16.75
N ARG A 196 -3.14 -10.16 -17.21
CA ARG A 196 -2.22 -11.23 -16.82
C ARG A 196 -1.86 -11.18 -15.34
N PHE A 197 -1.69 -9.97 -14.79
CA PHE A 197 -1.37 -9.76 -13.38
C PHE A 197 -2.45 -10.26 -12.42
N VAL A 198 -3.73 -10.04 -12.73
CA VAL A 198 -4.81 -10.54 -11.88
C VAL A 198 -4.95 -12.06 -11.91
N GLN A 199 -4.54 -12.71 -13.02
CA GLN A 199 -4.49 -14.17 -13.11
C GLN A 199 -3.42 -14.79 -12.19
N CYS A 200 -2.39 -14.02 -11.82
CA CYS A 200 -1.32 -14.47 -10.93
C CYS A 200 -1.61 -14.24 -9.44
N GLN A 201 -2.81 -13.74 -9.11
CA GLN A 201 -3.27 -13.66 -7.73
C GLN A 201 -3.41 -15.07 -7.14
N ARG A 202 -2.97 -15.25 -5.90
CA ARG A 202 -3.15 -16.51 -5.17
C ARG A 202 -4.64 -16.76 -4.91
N PRO A 203 -5.08 -18.04 -4.78
CA PRO A 203 -6.46 -18.37 -4.44
C PRO A 203 -6.95 -17.64 -3.18
N ALA A 204 -6.06 -17.45 -2.19
CA ALA A 204 -6.33 -16.73 -0.96
C ALA A 204 -6.43 -15.19 -1.10
N GLY A 205 -6.30 -14.63 -2.31
CA GLY A 205 -6.62 -13.23 -2.60
C GLY A 205 -5.46 -12.23 -2.55
N TYR A 206 -4.22 -12.68 -2.44
CA TYR A 206 -3.03 -11.80 -2.42
C TYR A 206 -2.09 -12.06 -3.60
N TRP A 207 -1.23 -11.10 -3.91
CA TRP A 207 -0.08 -11.29 -4.79
C TRP A 207 1.15 -11.54 -3.93
N ALA A 208 1.76 -12.71 -4.09
CA ALA A 208 2.89 -13.11 -3.26
C ALA A 208 4.13 -12.24 -3.56
N GLU A 209 4.82 -11.77 -2.52
CA GLU A 209 6.15 -11.16 -2.66
C GLU A 209 7.21 -12.11 -2.12
N GLY A 210 8.08 -12.62 -3.01
CA GLY A 210 8.92 -13.76 -2.67
C GLY A 210 8.08 -15.02 -2.46
N HIS A 211 8.12 -15.60 -1.26
CA HIS A 211 7.48 -16.88 -0.93
C HIS A 211 6.26 -16.73 0.00
N GLY A 212 5.52 -15.63 -0.05
CA GLY A 212 4.38 -15.51 0.85
C GLY A 212 3.49 -14.28 0.72
N PRO A 213 2.43 -14.24 1.53
CA PRO A 213 1.59 -13.07 1.74
C PRO A 213 2.38 -11.87 2.25
N VAL A 214 1.80 -10.71 1.99
CA VAL A 214 2.21 -9.42 2.53
C VAL A 214 0.94 -8.65 2.88
N GLY A 215 0.99 -7.75 3.85
CA GLY A 215 -0.12 -6.90 4.22
C GLY A 215 -0.11 -5.63 3.38
N GLY A 216 0.68 -4.64 3.79
CA GLY A 216 0.56 -3.29 3.23
C GLY A 216 0.95 -3.16 1.75
N TYR A 217 1.92 -3.95 1.26
CA TYR A 217 2.26 -3.94 -0.16
C TYR A 217 1.22 -4.66 -1.04
N GLN A 218 0.48 -5.63 -0.49
CA GLN A 218 -0.65 -6.21 -1.19
C GLN A 218 -1.75 -5.15 -1.40
N ALA A 219 -1.98 -4.26 -0.44
CA ALA A 219 -2.91 -3.14 -0.61
C ALA A 219 -2.46 -2.16 -1.71
N VAL A 220 -1.15 -2.03 -1.96
CA VAL A 220 -0.61 -1.26 -3.09
C VAL A 220 -0.91 -1.96 -4.43
N SER A 221 -0.59 -3.25 -4.57
CA SER A 221 -0.94 -4.02 -5.78
C SER A 221 -2.44 -3.97 -6.05
N MET A 222 -3.25 -4.14 -5.00
CA MET A 222 -4.70 -4.05 -5.05
C MET A 222 -5.17 -2.67 -5.50
N ALA A 223 -4.57 -1.58 -5.03
CA ALA A 223 -4.91 -0.22 -5.46
C ALA A 223 -4.71 -0.04 -6.97
N GLY A 224 -3.68 -0.63 -7.57
CA GLY A 224 -3.52 -0.66 -9.03
C GLY A 224 -4.67 -1.36 -9.73
N VAL A 225 -5.02 -2.58 -9.29
CA VAL A 225 -6.17 -3.33 -9.85
C VAL A 225 -7.50 -2.58 -9.66
N ALA A 226 -7.67 -1.93 -8.51
CA ALA A 226 -8.81 -1.08 -8.22
C ALA A 226 -8.90 0.08 -9.22
N ARG A 227 -7.76 0.69 -9.58
CA ARG A 227 -7.69 1.75 -10.58
C ARG A 227 -8.14 1.27 -11.95
N PHE A 228 -7.68 0.10 -12.39
CA PHE A 228 -8.16 -0.53 -13.61
C PHE A 228 -9.67 -0.80 -13.56
N ASN A 229 -10.21 -1.34 -12.46
CA ASN A 229 -11.66 -1.55 -12.34
C ASN A 229 -12.48 -0.24 -12.33
N ALA A 230 -11.92 0.85 -11.81
CA ALA A 230 -12.57 2.15 -11.79
C ALA A 230 -12.61 2.80 -13.18
N MET A 231 -11.51 2.74 -13.92
CA MET A 231 -11.34 3.44 -15.20
C MET A 231 -11.70 2.57 -16.42
N ARG A 232 -11.51 1.25 -16.32
CA ARG A 232 -11.66 0.25 -17.39
C ARG A 232 -12.25 -1.06 -16.82
N PRO A 233 -13.50 -1.04 -16.34
CA PRO A 233 -14.08 -2.16 -15.61
C PRO A 233 -14.14 -3.44 -16.44
N LYS A 234 -13.63 -4.54 -15.88
CA LYS A 234 -13.75 -5.91 -16.40
C LYS A 234 -14.11 -6.87 -15.26
N ALA A 235 -14.80 -7.96 -15.57
CA ALA A 235 -15.24 -8.95 -14.56
C ALA A 235 -14.07 -9.51 -13.75
N ILE A 236 -12.99 -9.89 -14.42
CA ILE A 236 -11.75 -10.41 -13.81
C ILE A 236 -11.15 -9.48 -12.75
N TYR A 237 -11.27 -8.16 -12.90
CA TYR A 237 -10.78 -7.21 -11.90
C TYR A 237 -11.67 -7.22 -10.66
N ARG A 238 -12.99 -7.30 -10.84
CA ARG A 238 -13.95 -7.38 -9.74
C ARG A 238 -13.77 -8.69 -8.97
N GLU A 239 -13.56 -9.80 -9.66
CA GLU A 239 -13.28 -11.09 -9.04
C GLU A 239 -11.98 -11.04 -8.21
N ALA A 240 -10.91 -10.48 -8.78
CA ALA A 240 -9.65 -10.31 -8.05
C ALA A 240 -9.79 -9.41 -6.82
N LEU A 241 -10.54 -8.30 -6.94
CA LEU A 241 -10.82 -7.39 -5.84
C LEU A 241 -11.73 -8.02 -4.78
N ALA A 242 -12.65 -8.90 -5.15
CA ALA A 242 -13.47 -9.65 -4.20
C ALA A 242 -12.61 -10.62 -3.37
N ARG A 243 -11.69 -11.35 -4.00
CA ARG A 243 -10.73 -12.19 -3.25
C ARG A 243 -9.78 -11.35 -2.38
N ALA A 244 -9.33 -10.19 -2.88
CA ALA A 244 -8.51 -9.27 -2.09
C ALA A 244 -9.27 -8.71 -0.88
N LEU A 245 -10.59 -8.50 -1.00
CA LEU A 245 -11.43 -8.11 0.12
C LEU A 245 -11.45 -9.20 1.21
N ASP A 246 -11.66 -10.46 0.81
CA ASP A 246 -11.62 -11.60 1.75
C ASP A 246 -10.27 -11.72 2.44
N TYR A 247 -9.18 -11.51 1.68
CA TYR A 247 -7.83 -11.44 2.22
C TYR A 247 -7.68 -10.34 3.27
N HIS A 248 -8.02 -9.08 2.92
CA HIS A 248 -7.92 -7.93 3.84
C HIS A 248 -8.75 -8.14 5.10
N GLU A 249 -9.98 -8.65 4.99
CA GLU A 249 -10.83 -8.95 6.14
C GLU A 249 -10.14 -9.95 7.07
N THR A 250 -9.55 -11.00 6.50
CA THR A 250 -8.87 -12.08 7.24
C THR A 250 -7.61 -11.59 7.93
N ILE A 251 -6.76 -10.83 7.24
CA ILE A 251 -5.45 -10.41 7.75
C ILE A 251 -5.47 -9.09 8.53
N SER A 252 -6.66 -8.57 8.87
CA SER A 252 -6.80 -7.39 9.72
C SER A 252 -7.08 -7.79 11.17
N TYR A 253 -6.60 -7.00 12.11
CA TYR A 253 -7.17 -6.94 13.46
C TYR A 253 -8.52 -6.21 13.45
N PRO A 254 -9.34 -6.30 14.51
CA PRO A 254 -10.63 -5.62 14.56
C PRO A 254 -10.51 -4.09 14.55
N ASP A 255 -9.34 -3.53 14.89
CA ASP A 255 -9.03 -2.10 14.74
C ASP A 255 -8.57 -1.70 13.33
N HIS A 256 -8.69 -2.60 12.34
CA HIS A 256 -8.35 -2.41 10.93
C HIS A 256 -6.85 -2.26 10.63
N THR A 257 -5.97 -2.51 11.60
CA THR A 257 -4.53 -2.66 11.36
C THR A 257 -4.23 -4.04 10.77
N PHE A 258 -3.19 -4.19 9.96
CA PHE A 258 -2.82 -5.50 9.40
C PHE A 258 -1.98 -6.33 10.38
N VAL A 259 -2.21 -7.64 10.34
CA VAL A 259 -1.45 -8.66 11.06
C VAL A 259 -0.04 -8.75 10.45
N ALA A 260 0.97 -8.30 11.18
CA ALA A 260 2.36 -8.34 10.72
C ALA A 260 2.99 -9.75 10.73
N LEU A 261 2.33 -10.74 11.36
CA LEU A 261 2.83 -12.12 11.50
C LEU A 261 3.16 -12.77 10.16
N ILE A 262 2.33 -12.52 9.16
CA ILE A 262 2.49 -13.07 7.82
C ILE A 262 3.27 -12.14 6.89
N ASP A 263 3.54 -10.89 7.30
CA ASP A 263 4.10 -9.86 6.45
C ASP A 263 5.63 -9.91 6.48
N LYS A 264 6.21 -10.37 5.36
CA LYS A 264 7.65 -10.55 5.18
C LYS A 264 8.35 -9.30 4.65
N ARG A 265 7.64 -8.17 4.56
CA ARG A 265 8.13 -6.91 3.98
C ARG A 265 8.00 -5.74 4.93
N GLN A 266 6.98 -5.74 5.79
CA GLN A 266 6.67 -4.65 6.68
C GLN A 266 6.44 -5.14 8.11
N ARG A 267 7.05 -4.42 9.06
CA ARG A 267 6.72 -4.57 10.47
C ARG A 267 5.34 -3.97 10.76
N TYR A 268 4.80 -4.29 11.94
CA TYR A 268 3.53 -3.74 12.40
C TYR A 268 3.56 -2.20 12.39
N ALA A 269 2.64 -1.61 11.61
CA ALA A 269 2.60 -0.16 11.40
C ALA A 269 1.74 0.58 12.43
N GLY A 270 0.98 -0.14 13.27
CA GLY A 270 0.12 0.46 14.29
C GLY A 270 -0.95 1.40 13.74
N ARG A 271 -1.33 1.25 12.46
CA ARG A 271 -2.32 2.12 11.81
C ARG A 271 -3.09 1.40 10.71
N PRO A 272 -4.40 1.70 10.53
CA PRO A 272 -5.16 1.14 9.43
C PRO A 272 -4.59 1.54 8.07
N ASN A 273 -4.62 0.61 7.11
CA ASN A 273 -4.15 0.88 5.76
C ASN A 273 -5.30 1.40 4.88
N ILE A 274 -5.14 2.63 4.37
CA ILE A 274 -6.15 3.30 3.53
C ILE A 274 -5.92 3.16 2.02
N HIS A 275 -4.92 2.39 1.59
CA HIS A 275 -4.59 2.26 0.18
C HIS A 275 -5.69 1.45 -0.55
N GLY A 276 -6.22 2.02 -1.64
CA GLY A 276 -7.11 1.31 -2.56
C GLY A 276 -8.48 0.93 -2.00
N LEU A 277 -8.95 1.52 -0.89
CA LEU A 277 -10.26 1.17 -0.28
C LEU A 277 -11.43 1.33 -1.26
N TYR A 278 -11.35 2.29 -2.19
CA TYR A 278 -12.33 2.43 -3.27
C TYR A 278 -12.47 1.16 -4.13
N GLY A 279 -11.45 0.32 -4.21
CA GLY A 279 -11.47 -0.95 -4.94
C GLY A 279 -12.55 -1.89 -4.44
N PHE A 280 -12.93 -1.81 -3.17
CA PHE A 280 -13.98 -2.66 -2.58
C PHE A 280 -15.38 -2.07 -2.69
N SER A 281 -15.51 -0.82 -3.14
CA SER A 281 -16.77 -0.07 -3.09
C SER A 281 -17.89 -0.60 -3.98
N PHE A 282 -17.57 -1.48 -4.94
CA PHE A 282 -18.59 -2.14 -5.77
C PHE A 282 -19.35 -3.24 -5.01
N ILE A 283 -18.86 -3.70 -3.86
CA ILE A 283 -19.50 -4.70 -3.00
C ILE A 283 -20.06 -4.01 -1.74
N PRO A 284 -21.31 -4.26 -1.31
CA PRO A 284 -21.86 -3.68 -0.08
C PRO A 284 -21.00 -3.90 1.16
N ARG A 285 -20.55 -5.12 1.43
CA ARG A 285 -19.63 -5.40 2.56
C ARG A 285 -18.26 -4.72 2.41
N GLY A 286 -17.81 -4.56 1.16
CA GLY A 286 -16.58 -3.83 0.84
C GLY A 286 -16.68 -2.34 1.17
N ARG A 287 -17.84 -1.70 0.89
CA ARG A 287 -18.11 -0.32 1.35
C ARG A 287 -18.11 -0.20 2.87
N ALA A 288 -18.66 -1.19 3.57
CA ALA A 288 -18.65 -1.20 5.04
C ALA A 288 -17.23 -1.30 5.60
N LEU A 289 -16.39 -2.20 5.06
CA LEU A 289 -14.98 -2.28 5.43
C LEU A 289 -14.25 -0.97 5.14
N ALA A 290 -14.40 -0.42 3.93
CA ALA A 290 -13.75 0.83 3.54
C ALA A 290 -14.11 1.99 4.46
N MET A 291 -15.39 2.18 4.77
CA MET A 291 -15.85 3.21 5.70
C MET A 291 -15.28 3.01 7.10
N ALA A 292 -15.33 1.79 7.63
CA ALA A 292 -14.85 1.51 8.98
C ALA A 292 -13.32 1.69 9.11
N THR A 293 -12.56 1.21 8.12
CA THR A 293 -11.11 1.40 8.04
C THR A 293 -10.74 2.88 7.95
N LEU A 294 -11.45 3.66 7.12
CA LEU A 294 -11.21 5.09 7.00
C LEU A 294 -11.52 5.82 8.32
N GLN A 295 -12.66 5.54 8.95
CA GLN A 295 -13.01 6.11 10.24
C GLN A 295 -11.99 5.76 11.33
N ALA A 296 -11.51 4.51 11.36
CA ALA A 296 -10.46 4.09 12.29
C ALA A 296 -9.15 4.84 12.04
N ALA A 297 -8.78 5.07 10.79
CA ALA A 297 -7.60 5.87 10.43
C ALA A 297 -7.74 7.34 10.89
N MET A 298 -8.93 7.93 10.75
CA MET A 298 -9.18 9.33 11.14
C MET A 298 -9.24 9.56 12.65
N LYS A 299 -9.52 8.52 13.45
CA LYS A 299 -9.47 8.61 14.93
C LYS A 299 -8.04 8.75 15.49
N ARG A 300 -7.00 8.63 14.65
CA ARG A 300 -5.59 8.79 15.04
C ARG A 300 -5.01 10.05 14.35
N PRO A 301 -5.48 11.28 14.68
CA PRO A 301 -5.07 12.52 14.02
C PRO A 301 -3.58 12.82 14.25
N GLY A 302 -2.97 13.59 13.35
CA GLY A 302 -1.56 14.02 13.45
C GLY A 302 -0.52 12.98 13.02
N GLN A 303 -0.95 11.81 12.53
CA GLN A 303 -0.06 10.76 12.00
C GLN A 303 -0.19 10.58 10.48
N ALA A 304 -0.92 11.46 9.80
CA ALA A 304 -1.02 11.46 8.36
C ALA A 304 0.36 11.76 7.76
N LYS A 305 0.84 10.87 6.89
CA LYS A 305 2.03 11.15 6.08
C LYS A 305 1.55 11.88 4.83
N ALA A 306 2.39 12.74 4.25
CA ALA A 306 2.04 13.41 2.98
C ALA A 306 1.62 12.43 1.87
N SER A 307 2.16 11.20 1.86
CA SER A 307 1.75 10.12 0.95
C SER A 307 0.34 9.54 1.19
N HIS A 308 -0.31 9.86 2.30
CA HIS A 308 -1.68 9.41 2.59
C HIS A 308 -2.73 10.26 1.88
N LEU A 309 -2.50 11.56 1.68
CA LEU A 309 -3.47 12.45 1.03
C LEU A 309 -3.83 12.03 -0.40
N PRO A 310 -2.88 11.76 -1.30
CA PRO A 310 -3.25 11.30 -2.63
C PRO A 310 -4.03 9.99 -2.59
N ARG A 311 -3.73 9.08 -1.64
CA ARG A 311 -4.51 7.85 -1.42
C ARG A 311 -5.92 8.12 -0.88
N MET A 312 -6.06 9.11 -0.01
CA MET A 312 -7.36 9.61 0.45
C MET A 312 -8.17 10.18 -0.70
N LEU A 313 -7.53 10.94 -1.58
CA LEU A 313 -8.19 11.51 -2.75
C LEU A 313 -8.62 10.42 -3.74
N GLU A 314 -7.77 9.42 -4.02
CA GLU A 314 -8.18 8.28 -4.84
C GLU A 314 -9.42 7.60 -4.26
N ASN A 315 -9.45 7.42 -2.94
CA ASN A 315 -10.64 6.91 -2.25
C ASN A 315 -11.84 7.83 -2.47
N CYS A 316 -11.70 9.15 -2.36
CA CYS A 316 -12.79 10.08 -2.60
C CYS A 316 -13.32 10.03 -4.05
N VAL A 317 -12.42 9.98 -5.03
CA VAL A 317 -12.75 10.15 -6.45
C VAL A 317 -13.30 8.87 -7.07
N TYR A 318 -12.75 7.71 -6.71
CA TYR A 318 -13.07 6.44 -7.36
C TYR A 318 -14.03 5.55 -6.57
N PHE A 319 -14.44 5.97 -5.36
CA PHE A 319 -15.41 5.20 -4.57
C PHE A 319 -16.78 5.20 -5.24
N LYS A 320 -17.30 4.00 -5.51
CA LYS A 320 -18.64 3.80 -6.06
C LYS A 320 -19.68 3.94 -4.94
N PRO A 321 -20.58 4.93 -5.01
CA PRO A 321 -21.59 5.14 -3.99
C PRO A 321 -22.59 3.98 -3.96
N GLY A 322 -23.28 3.85 -2.83
CA GLY A 322 -24.34 2.87 -2.61
C GLY A 322 -24.56 2.64 -1.12
N PRO A 323 -25.54 1.79 -0.75
CA PRO A 323 -25.81 1.49 0.65
C PRO A 323 -24.54 0.97 1.36
N ILE A 324 -24.22 1.59 2.51
CA ILE A 324 -23.11 1.19 3.38
C ILE A 324 -23.73 0.45 4.57
N PRO A 325 -23.72 -0.90 4.57
CA PRO A 325 -24.23 -1.66 5.71
C PRO A 325 -23.33 -1.45 6.92
N ARG A 326 -23.83 -1.83 8.11
CA ARG A 326 -23.01 -1.85 9.33
C ARG A 326 -21.87 -2.86 9.14
N PHE A 327 -20.64 -2.41 9.35
CA PHE A 327 -19.47 -3.31 9.36
C PHE A 327 -19.62 -4.33 10.49
N ARG A 328 -19.39 -5.61 10.17
CA ARG A 328 -19.38 -6.71 11.12
C ARG A 328 -18.05 -7.45 10.96
N PRO A 329 -17.15 -7.37 11.96
CA PRO A 329 -15.97 -8.22 11.97
C PRO A 329 -16.39 -9.69 11.88
N TRP A 330 -15.64 -10.49 11.12
CA TRP A 330 -15.80 -11.95 11.14
C TRP A 330 -15.45 -12.50 12.52
N ARG A 331 -15.99 -13.68 12.84
CA ARG A 331 -15.79 -14.43 14.09
C ARG A 331 -15.38 -15.87 13.77
N GLY A 332 -14.82 -16.57 14.76
CA GLY A 332 -14.43 -17.97 14.62
C GLY A 332 -13.00 -18.11 14.11
N GLN A 333 -12.78 -19.05 13.18
CA GLN A 333 -11.46 -19.36 12.63
C GLN A 333 -11.44 -19.15 11.11
N ARG A 334 -10.33 -18.60 10.61
CA ARG A 334 -10.02 -18.54 9.17
C ARG A 334 -8.62 -19.07 8.91
N MET A 335 -8.48 -19.85 7.86
CA MET A 335 -7.18 -20.30 7.34
C MET A 335 -6.75 -19.43 6.17
N LEU A 336 -5.48 -19.11 6.10
CA LEU A 336 -4.83 -18.53 4.92
C LEU A 336 -3.91 -19.58 4.32
N GLU A 337 -4.37 -20.17 3.21
CA GLU A 337 -3.77 -21.37 2.62
C GLU A 337 -3.61 -22.48 3.70
N ASP A 338 -2.59 -23.34 3.60
CA ASP A 338 -2.22 -24.37 4.60
C ASP A 338 -1.23 -23.85 5.68
N HIS A 339 -0.95 -22.56 5.56
CA HIS A 339 0.01 -21.72 6.22
C HIS A 339 -0.16 -21.18 7.64
N SER A 340 -1.34 -20.59 7.82
CA SER A 340 -1.58 -19.56 8.82
C SER A 340 -3.03 -19.59 9.23
N CYS A 341 -3.27 -19.41 10.52
CA CYS A 341 -4.58 -19.48 11.14
C CYS A 341 -4.86 -18.17 11.87
N PHE A 342 -6.07 -17.67 11.75
CA PHE A 342 -6.56 -16.46 12.39
C PHE A 342 -7.80 -16.83 13.19
N VAL A 343 -7.79 -16.55 14.49
CA VAL A 343 -8.88 -16.90 15.40
C VAL A 343 -9.39 -15.63 16.07
N ARG A 344 -10.72 -15.43 16.05
CA ARG A 344 -11.42 -14.36 16.75
C ARG A 344 -12.49 -14.92 17.66
N GLU A 345 -12.29 -14.72 18.95
CA GLU A 345 -13.17 -15.20 20.01
C GLU A 345 -13.38 -14.12 21.07
N GLY A 346 -14.63 -13.74 21.31
CA GLY A 346 -14.95 -12.64 22.20
C GLY A 346 -14.18 -11.35 21.82
N PRO A 347 -13.47 -10.71 22.77
CA PRO A 347 -12.65 -9.52 22.53
C PRO A 347 -11.23 -9.82 22.03
N TRP A 348 -10.89 -11.09 21.79
CA TRP A 348 -9.54 -11.53 21.45
C TRP A 348 -9.39 -11.85 19.97
N GLN A 349 -8.17 -11.60 19.46
CA GLN A 349 -7.68 -12.19 18.22
C GLN A 349 -6.29 -12.79 18.42
N TYR A 350 -6.13 -14.04 18.03
CA TYR A 350 -4.85 -14.75 18.01
C TYR A 350 -4.55 -15.19 16.60
N ASN A 351 -3.29 -15.10 16.18
CA ASN A 351 -2.87 -15.53 14.86
C ASN A 351 -1.69 -16.48 14.99
N LEU A 352 -1.64 -17.50 14.15
CA LEU A 352 -0.57 -18.50 14.06
C LEU A 352 -0.08 -18.57 12.62
N SER A 353 1.22 -18.75 12.42
CA SER A 353 1.79 -18.88 11.07
C SER A 353 3.07 -19.70 11.09
N VAL A 354 3.12 -20.74 10.27
CA VAL A 354 4.31 -21.58 10.02
C VAL A 354 4.83 -21.40 8.59
N ASN A 355 4.55 -20.25 8.01
CA ASN A 355 4.83 -19.96 6.61
C ASN A 355 6.32 -20.15 6.27
N PRO A 356 6.67 -21.12 5.40
CA PRO A 356 8.06 -21.38 5.07
C PRO A 356 8.68 -20.19 4.31
N VAL A 357 9.89 -19.80 4.70
CA VAL A 357 10.65 -18.76 4.01
C VAL A 357 12.05 -19.24 3.71
N VAL A 358 12.42 -19.09 2.44
CA VAL A 358 13.83 -19.05 2.04
C VAL A 358 14.36 -17.66 2.33
N VAL A 359 15.26 -17.54 3.32
CA VAL A 359 15.96 -16.28 3.58
C VAL A 359 16.75 -15.89 2.34
N ASN A 360 16.56 -14.66 1.90
CA ASN A 360 17.47 -14.08 0.92
C ASN A 360 18.45 -13.16 1.67
N PRO A 361 19.65 -13.65 2.04
CA PRO A 361 20.60 -12.85 2.83
C PRO A 361 21.00 -11.57 2.09
N ARG A 362 20.97 -11.57 0.76
CA ARG A 362 21.34 -10.43 -0.09
C ARG A 362 20.21 -9.41 -0.29
N SER A 363 18.97 -9.71 0.10
CA SER A 363 17.85 -8.77 -0.04
C SER A 363 17.69 -7.91 1.21
N PRO A 364 17.84 -6.58 1.16
CA PRO A 364 17.58 -5.71 2.33
C PRO A 364 16.09 -5.56 2.66
N PHE A 365 15.23 -6.15 1.83
CA PHE A 365 13.79 -5.89 1.79
C PHE A 365 12.94 -7.06 2.31
N ARG A 366 13.48 -8.27 2.37
CA ARG A 366 12.79 -9.46 2.86
C ARG A 366 13.17 -9.73 4.32
N LEU A 367 12.15 -9.91 5.16
CA LEU A 367 12.27 -10.25 6.58
C LEU A 367 12.26 -11.77 6.77
N ASP A 368 12.85 -12.25 7.87
CA ASP A 368 12.88 -13.68 8.22
C ASP A 368 11.59 -14.07 8.97
N CYS A 369 11.14 -15.32 8.86
CA CYS A 369 10.02 -15.82 9.68
C CYS A 369 10.52 -16.34 11.03
N GLN A 370 10.61 -15.43 12.00
CA GLN A 370 11.11 -15.64 13.36
C GLN A 370 9.98 -15.75 14.39
N SER A 371 8.89 -15.02 14.15
CA SER A 371 7.68 -15.06 14.98
C SER A 371 6.65 -16.01 14.40
N LEU A 372 6.02 -16.83 15.26
CA LEU A 372 5.03 -17.83 14.85
C LEU A 372 3.61 -17.53 15.34
N PHE A 373 3.45 -16.58 16.26
CA PHE A 373 2.14 -16.14 16.71
C PHE A 373 2.06 -14.65 17.01
N SER A 374 0.84 -14.12 17.08
CA SER A 374 0.56 -12.78 17.60
C SER A 374 -0.76 -12.75 18.36
N VAL A 375 -0.87 -11.82 19.31
CA VAL A 375 -2.02 -11.70 20.23
C VAL A 375 -2.48 -10.25 20.27
N TRP A 376 -3.79 -10.05 20.10
CA TRP A 376 -4.46 -8.76 20.15
C TRP A 376 -5.73 -8.84 20.98
N HIS A 377 -6.07 -7.76 21.67
CA HIS A 377 -7.29 -7.64 22.47
C HIS A 377 -7.96 -6.27 22.29
N GLU A 378 -9.30 -6.22 22.34
CA GLU A 378 -10.08 -5.01 22.05
C GLU A 378 -9.72 -3.78 22.89
N SER A 379 -9.43 -3.97 24.18
CA SER A 379 -9.14 -2.85 25.09
C SER A 379 -7.73 -2.28 24.98
N VAL A 380 -6.76 -3.06 24.51
CA VAL A 380 -5.33 -2.69 24.53
C VAL A 380 -4.67 -2.69 23.16
N GLY A 381 -5.33 -3.27 22.16
CA GLY A 381 -4.75 -3.47 20.84
C GLY A 381 -3.78 -4.66 20.80
N LEU A 382 -2.67 -4.51 20.07
CA LEU A 382 -1.66 -5.55 19.91
C LEU A 382 -0.88 -5.74 21.21
N ILE A 383 -0.94 -6.95 21.79
CA ILE A 383 -0.22 -7.33 23.03
C ILE A 383 1.10 -8.02 22.69
N VAL A 384 1.03 -9.09 21.88
CA VAL A 384 2.21 -9.81 21.39
C VAL A 384 2.32 -9.59 19.90
N SER A 385 3.38 -8.89 19.49
CA SER A 385 3.68 -8.69 18.08
C SER A 385 4.26 -9.95 17.46
N GLY A 386 3.67 -10.37 16.34
CA GLY A 386 4.27 -11.39 15.46
C GLY A 386 5.15 -10.79 14.37
N ALA A 387 5.49 -9.49 14.45
CA ALA A 387 6.22 -8.82 13.39
C ALA A 387 7.58 -9.48 13.14
N GLN A 388 7.83 -9.75 11.86
CA GLN A 388 9.06 -10.37 11.41
C GLN A 388 10.22 -9.38 11.41
N ASP A 389 11.43 -9.90 11.52
CA ASP A 389 12.66 -9.10 11.45
C ASP A 389 13.78 -9.87 10.75
N LYS A 390 14.83 -9.19 10.33
CA LYS A 390 15.99 -9.79 9.68
C LYS A 390 17.17 -9.83 10.64
N ASN A 391 17.79 -10.99 10.80
CA ASN A 391 19.00 -11.17 11.63
C ASN A 391 18.84 -10.74 13.11
N ARG A 392 17.65 -10.86 13.71
CA ARG A 392 17.36 -10.50 15.11
C ARG A 392 16.85 -11.71 15.91
N THR A 393 17.69 -12.72 16.04
CA THR A 393 17.36 -14.02 16.66
C THR A 393 16.83 -13.94 18.09
N ARG A 394 17.10 -12.85 18.83
CA ARG A 394 16.54 -12.60 20.17
C ARG A 394 15.01 -12.41 20.15
N HIS A 395 14.42 -12.15 19.00
CA HIS A 395 12.98 -11.93 18.84
C HIS A 395 12.25 -13.17 18.29
N ASN A 396 12.94 -14.32 18.21
CA ASN A 396 12.33 -15.56 17.75
C ASN A 396 11.34 -16.08 18.79
N THR A 397 10.22 -16.64 18.32
CA THR A 397 9.26 -17.35 19.19
C THR A 397 9.90 -18.56 19.88
N PHE A 398 10.83 -19.25 19.21
CA PHE A 398 11.57 -20.38 19.76
C PHE A 398 13.09 -20.16 19.63
N CYS A 399 13.85 -20.51 20.68
CA CYS A 399 15.31 -20.48 20.72
C CYS A 399 15.86 -21.79 21.32
N THR A 400 17.11 -22.17 21.00
CA THR A 400 17.70 -23.34 21.69
C THR A 400 18.04 -23.00 23.15
N LYS A 401 17.99 -24.02 24.00
CA LYS A 401 18.52 -23.99 25.38
C LYS A 401 20.04 -23.79 25.31
N GLY A 402 20.48 -22.54 25.39
CA GLY A 402 21.87 -22.13 25.18
C GLY A 402 22.03 -20.75 24.53
N GLY A 403 20.93 -20.13 24.07
CA GLY A 403 20.96 -18.77 23.51
C GLY A 403 21.59 -18.70 22.11
N ALA A 404 22.17 -19.79 21.61
CA ALA A 404 22.41 -19.99 20.20
C ALA A 404 21.04 -19.99 19.51
N GLY A 405 20.71 -18.89 18.83
CA GLY A 405 19.45 -18.79 18.11
C GLY A 405 19.29 -20.01 17.23
N LEU A 406 18.13 -20.67 17.31
CA LEU A 406 17.69 -21.42 16.14
C LEU A 406 17.61 -20.37 15.04
N GLY A 407 18.58 -20.37 14.14
CA GLY A 407 18.27 -19.97 12.78
C GLY A 407 16.98 -20.69 12.40
N ILE A 408 16.14 -20.01 11.62
CA ILE A 408 14.87 -20.50 11.07
C ILE A 408 14.88 -22.02 11.02
N LEU A 409 13.87 -22.66 11.61
CA LEU A 409 13.52 -24.06 11.39
C LEU A 409 13.77 -24.39 9.91
N HIS A 410 14.96 -24.89 9.60
CA HIS A 410 15.42 -25.03 8.22
C HIS A 410 14.69 -26.27 7.72
N GLY A 411 13.62 -26.07 6.94
CA GLY A 411 12.78 -27.17 6.46
C GLY A 411 11.59 -27.55 7.34
N GLY A 412 11.10 -26.66 8.22
CA GLY A 412 9.75 -26.80 8.81
C GLY A 412 9.53 -28.04 9.70
N ARG A 413 10.59 -28.70 10.16
CA ARG A 413 10.48 -29.79 11.14
C ARG A 413 10.94 -29.30 12.50
N ILE A 414 9.99 -29.06 13.41
CA ILE A 414 10.26 -29.31 14.83
C ILE A 414 10.46 -30.81 14.89
N GLY A 415 11.68 -31.28 15.17
CA GLY A 415 11.90 -32.72 15.30
C GLY A 415 10.88 -33.29 16.28
N ASN A 416 10.36 -34.50 16.00
CA ASN A 416 9.37 -35.25 16.79
C ASN A 416 9.87 -35.61 18.22
N LEU A 417 10.78 -34.83 18.80
CA LEU A 417 11.48 -35.04 20.07
C LEU A 417 11.19 -33.92 21.08
N CYS A 418 10.27 -33.01 20.79
CA CYS A 418 9.87 -31.98 21.75
C CYS A 418 8.40 -32.16 22.11
N GLU A 419 8.16 -32.68 23.31
CA GLU A 419 6.88 -32.56 24.03
C GLU A 419 7.01 -31.36 24.98
N PRO A 420 6.68 -30.13 24.55
CA PRO A 420 6.84 -28.96 25.40
C PRO A 420 5.81 -29.02 26.52
N ARG A 421 6.28 -29.22 27.74
CA ARG A 421 5.44 -29.26 28.94
C ARG A 421 5.00 -27.86 29.40
N TYR A 422 5.71 -26.82 28.97
CA TYR A 422 5.46 -25.43 29.36
C TYR A 422 5.80 -24.45 28.23
N LEU A 423 5.12 -23.32 28.21
CA LEU A 423 5.44 -22.13 27.41
C LEU A 423 5.88 -21.01 28.37
N GLU A 424 7.09 -20.47 28.18
CA GLU A 424 7.67 -19.44 29.04
C GLU A 424 7.73 -18.09 28.30
N ALA A 425 7.20 -17.05 28.94
CA ALA A 425 7.27 -15.68 28.43
C ALA A 425 8.43 -14.95 29.11
N PHE A 426 9.35 -14.43 28.31
CA PHE A 426 10.48 -13.63 28.79
C PHE A 426 10.27 -12.14 28.50
N HIS A 427 10.53 -11.29 29.49
CA HIS A 427 10.73 -9.86 29.27
C HIS A 427 12.15 -9.51 29.71
N SER A 428 12.92 -8.89 28.80
CA SER A 428 14.25 -8.36 29.11
C SER A 428 15.10 -9.28 30.00
N SER A 429 15.32 -10.52 29.55
CA SER A 429 16.10 -11.58 30.21
C SER A 429 15.49 -12.25 31.46
N ASN A 430 14.32 -11.80 31.94
CA ASN A 430 13.65 -12.40 33.10
C ASN A 430 12.39 -13.17 32.67
N ILE A 431 12.15 -14.32 33.29
CA ILE A 431 10.90 -15.06 33.13
C ILE A 431 9.79 -14.23 33.78
N THR A 432 8.79 -13.87 32.98
CA THR A 432 7.63 -13.09 33.41
C THR A 432 6.37 -13.93 33.61
N GLY A 433 6.35 -15.15 33.09
CA GLY A 433 5.26 -16.08 33.30
C GLY A 433 5.54 -17.42 32.64
N ARG A 434 4.96 -18.48 33.19
CA ARG A 434 5.00 -19.86 32.66
C ARG A 434 3.56 -20.34 32.54
N ILE A 435 3.22 -20.89 31.37
CA ILE A 435 1.94 -21.55 31.11
C ILE A 435 2.26 -23.03 30.92
N GLU A 436 1.62 -23.91 31.69
CA GLU A 436 1.68 -25.35 31.46
C GLU A 436 0.72 -25.71 30.32
N ILE A 437 1.20 -26.51 29.35
CA ILE A 437 0.45 -26.84 28.12
C ILE A 437 -0.32 -28.15 28.31
#